data_AF-A0A4R1ETR3-F1
#
_entry.id   AF-A0A4R1ETR3-F1
#
_cell.length_a   1.000
_cell.length_b   1.000
_cell.length_c   1.000
_cell.angle_alpha   90.00
_cell.angle_beta   90.00
_cell.angle_gamma   90.00
#
_symmetry.space_group_name_H-M   'P 1'
#
loop_
_entity.id
_entity.type
_entity.pdbx_description
1 polymer ?
#
loop_
_entity_poly.entity_id
_entity_poly.type
_entity_poly.pdbx_seq_one_letter_code
_entity_poly.pdbx_strand_id
1 'polypeptide(L)'
;MNEEYQYKERQIEKDSSKEFRFGEGKISGVLSLVLGVLSLLAVFAYLYPSYLTTTDLRKTYDAGQLQIVLKYGMYFSLLFGALTLILNKARYKYFGLAGITLTLIGFALGGYKIPVGAVEPKELSLGVDWLILAFLGSTIIFMVLEKLFPKYRDQIIMRPEWDVDLFYFCFNHLAISAILIFGNYHASHFDWALSPSLQESIQSMPITLQVILIVLSADFVLYWEHRAYHEIKLLWPVHAVHHSIENIDWLAGSRGHFIQVFSERAMVMIPLYLLGADETALNAYVVFAALQAILIHTNLSIPFGPLKYVFVTPQFHHWHHSSEKPAIDTNYSAHTVLYDRLFGTYHLPGEHWPAEYGTTKRIPRTVMGQVLHPFFPNKNTSVKQMKDKS
;
A
#
# COMPACT_ATOMS: atom_id res chain seq x y z
N MET A 1 -3.53 -41.81 8.32
CA MET A 1 -2.26 -41.06 8.24
C MET A 1 -2.58 -39.72 7.60
N ASN A 2 -2.40 -38.61 8.30
CA ASN A 2 -2.35 -37.30 7.64
C ASN A 2 -1.03 -37.28 6.87
N GLU A 3 -1.07 -37.27 5.54
CA GLU A 3 0.13 -37.04 4.74
C GLU A 3 0.73 -35.68 5.12
N GLU A 4 2.01 -35.68 5.47
CA GLU A 4 2.78 -34.48 5.78
C GLU A 4 2.84 -33.59 4.55
N TYR A 5 2.55 -32.28 4.70
CA TYR A 5 2.52 -31.37 3.56
C TYR A 5 3.93 -31.21 2.97
N GLN A 6 4.05 -31.45 1.66
CA GLN A 6 5.32 -31.31 0.95
C GLN A 6 5.48 -29.86 0.47
N TYR A 7 6.26 -29.09 1.22
CA TYR A 7 6.60 -27.70 0.86
C TYR A 7 7.38 -27.65 -0.46
N LYS A 8 6.92 -26.82 -1.38
CA LYS A 8 7.56 -26.62 -2.68
C LYS A 8 8.19 -25.24 -2.74
N GLU A 9 9.21 -25.10 -3.59
CA GLU A 9 9.75 -23.79 -3.90
C GLU A 9 8.96 -23.14 -5.03
N ARG A 10 8.67 -21.84 -4.87
CA ARG A 10 8.11 -21.02 -5.94
C ARG A 10 9.11 -20.90 -7.10
N GLN A 11 8.65 -21.17 -8.30
CA GLN A 11 9.38 -20.91 -9.54
C GLN A 11 8.77 -19.70 -10.25
N ILE A 12 9.58 -18.68 -10.52
CA ILE A 12 9.16 -17.51 -11.32
C ILE A 12 9.94 -17.54 -12.63
N GLU A 13 9.21 -17.72 -13.74
CA GLU A 13 9.81 -17.64 -15.06
C GLU A 13 10.21 -16.22 -15.39
N LYS A 14 11.46 -16.06 -15.82
CA LYS A 14 12.03 -14.77 -16.18
C LYS A 14 11.45 -14.25 -17.50
N ASP A 15 10.58 -13.23 -17.44
CA ASP A 15 10.09 -12.53 -18.64
C ASP A 15 11.05 -11.42 -19.06
N SER A 16 12.06 -11.82 -19.82
CA SER A 16 13.14 -10.96 -20.29
C SER A 16 12.66 -9.80 -21.19
N SER A 17 11.46 -9.90 -21.78
CA SER A 17 10.88 -8.88 -22.66
C SER A 17 10.28 -7.68 -21.90
N LYS A 18 9.93 -7.89 -20.63
CA LYS A 18 9.30 -6.90 -19.74
C LYS A 18 10.24 -6.32 -18.70
N GLU A 19 11.48 -6.79 -18.63
CA GLU A 19 12.51 -6.21 -17.78
C GLU A 19 12.79 -4.73 -18.11
N PHE A 20 13.36 -4.03 -17.14
CA PHE A 20 13.95 -2.72 -17.34
C PHE A 20 15.43 -2.90 -17.66
N ARG A 21 15.83 -2.48 -18.88
CA ARG A 21 17.20 -2.61 -19.37
C ARG A 21 17.77 -1.23 -19.72
N PHE A 22 19.03 -1.00 -19.32
CA PHE A 22 19.75 0.21 -19.66
C PHE A 22 19.93 0.34 -21.18
N GLY A 23 19.91 1.58 -21.68
CA GLY A 23 20.07 1.88 -23.10
C GLY A 23 18.84 1.65 -23.98
N GLU A 24 17.76 1.05 -23.47
CA GLU A 24 16.56 0.81 -24.29
C GLU A 24 15.60 2.00 -24.38
N GLY A 25 15.80 3.05 -23.59
CA GLY A 25 14.86 4.17 -23.45
C GLY A 25 13.61 3.86 -22.61
N LYS A 26 13.38 2.60 -22.21
CA LYS A 26 12.24 2.22 -21.35
C LYS A 26 12.28 2.91 -19.99
N ILE A 27 13.43 2.82 -19.31
CA ILE A 27 13.62 3.35 -17.96
C ILE A 27 13.42 4.87 -17.97
N SER A 28 14.14 5.57 -18.85
CA SER A 28 14.02 7.02 -18.99
C SER A 28 12.61 7.44 -19.43
N GLY A 29 11.94 6.66 -20.29
CA GLY A 29 10.58 6.98 -20.74
C GLY A 29 9.58 6.92 -19.59
N VAL A 30 9.64 5.84 -18.79
CA VAL A 30 8.78 5.67 -17.61
C VAL A 30 9.09 6.73 -16.55
N LEU A 31 10.36 7.00 -16.27
CA LEU A 31 10.75 8.05 -15.31
C LEU A 31 10.26 9.44 -15.74
N SER A 32 10.37 9.77 -17.04
CA SER A 32 9.85 11.01 -17.60
C SER A 32 8.32 11.10 -17.42
N LEU A 33 7.58 10.05 -17.78
CA LEU A 33 6.13 10.03 -17.61
C LEU A 33 5.72 10.20 -16.15
N VAL A 34 6.31 9.40 -15.24
CA VAL A 34 5.97 9.43 -13.81
C VAL A 34 6.28 10.78 -13.20
N LEU A 35 7.49 11.32 -13.42
CA LEU A 35 7.85 12.64 -12.91
C LEU A 35 6.99 13.75 -13.52
N GLY A 36 6.62 13.63 -14.80
CA GLY A 36 5.71 14.57 -15.46
C GLY A 36 4.32 14.58 -14.82
N VAL A 37 3.73 13.41 -14.58
CA VAL A 37 2.44 13.26 -13.89
C VAL A 37 2.50 13.84 -12.47
N LEU A 38 3.49 13.42 -11.67
CA LEU A 38 3.63 13.88 -10.28
C LEU A 38 3.88 15.37 -10.20
N SER A 39 4.67 15.93 -11.12
CA SER A 39 4.91 17.37 -11.19
C SER A 39 3.63 18.15 -11.52
N LEU A 40 2.83 17.65 -12.47
CA LEU A 40 1.56 18.29 -12.83
C LEU A 40 0.55 18.22 -11.67
N LEU A 41 0.47 17.09 -10.98
CA LEU A 41 -0.34 16.93 -9.77
C LEU A 41 0.10 17.87 -8.65
N ALA A 42 1.41 18.02 -8.43
CA ALA A 42 1.96 18.98 -7.46
C ALA A 42 1.61 20.42 -7.83
N VAL A 43 1.71 20.78 -9.12
CA VAL A 43 1.29 22.09 -9.63
C VAL A 43 -0.19 22.35 -9.33
N PHE A 44 -1.07 21.38 -9.58
CA PHE A 44 -2.49 21.51 -9.20
C PHE A 44 -2.67 21.65 -7.69
N ALA A 45 -1.91 20.90 -6.88
CA ALA A 45 -1.95 21.03 -5.43
C ALA A 45 -1.53 22.43 -4.95
N TYR A 46 -0.57 23.09 -5.61
CA TYR A 46 -0.23 24.50 -5.33
C TYR A 46 -1.28 25.50 -5.83
N LEU A 47 -1.99 25.22 -6.94
CA LEU A 47 -3.05 26.08 -7.46
C LEU A 47 -4.35 25.99 -6.63
N TYR A 48 -4.68 24.79 -6.13
CA TYR A 48 -5.91 24.51 -5.40
C TYR A 48 -5.65 23.83 -4.05
N PRO A 49 -4.81 24.43 -3.18
CA PRO A 49 -4.33 23.74 -1.99
C PRO A 49 -5.45 23.39 -1.01
N SER A 50 -6.51 24.21 -0.88
CA SER A 50 -7.66 23.86 -0.01
C SER A 50 -8.39 22.58 -0.42
N TYR A 51 -8.29 22.14 -1.69
CA TYR A 51 -9.02 20.99 -2.21
C TYR A 51 -8.15 19.77 -2.46
N LEU A 52 -6.86 19.99 -2.74
CA LEU A 52 -5.95 18.96 -3.22
C LEU A 52 -4.80 18.66 -2.23
N THR A 53 -4.87 19.19 -1.02
CA THR A 53 -3.91 18.86 0.04
C THR A 53 -4.62 18.47 1.33
N THR A 54 -3.98 17.63 2.13
CA THR A 54 -4.50 17.24 3.44
C THR A 54 -4.11 18.29 4.49
N THR A 55 -5.10 18.77 5.25
CA THR A 55 -4.88 19.86 6.22
C THR A 55 -3.81 19.54 7.25
N ASP A 56 -3.78 18.32 7.77
CA ASP A 56 -2.80 17.93 8.80
C ASP A 56 -1.40 17.76 8.23
N LEU A 57 -1.27 17.18 7.04
CA LEU A 57 0.03 16.98 6.42
C LEU A 57 0.73 18.31 6.10
N ARG A 58 -0.03 19.34 5.68
CA ARG A 58 0.51 20.69 5.46
C ARG A 58 1.16 21.33 6.69
N LYS A 59 0.75 20.93 7.89
CA LYS A 59 1.37 21.43 9.14
C LYS A 59 2.75 20.81 9.36
N THR A 60 3.03 19.67 8.72
CA THR A 60 4.24 18.86 8.97
C THR A 60 5.39 19.13 8.00
N TYR A 61 5.12 19.63 6.79
CA TYR A 61 6.14 19.90 5.78
C TYR A 61 6.19 21.37 5.37
N ASP A 62 7.37 21.81 4.96
CA ASP A 62 7.56 23.16 4.42
C ASP A 62 7.18 23.18 2.93
N ALA A 63 6.15 23.96 2.59
CA ALA A 63 5.63 24.06 1.23
C ALA A 63 6.68 24.61 0.25
N GLY A 64 7.57 25.50 0.68
CA GLY A 64 8.68 26.04 -0.11
C GLY A 64 9.77 25.01 -0.37
N GLN A 65 10.09 24.15 0.60
CA GLN A 65 10.99 23.00 0.39
C GLN A 65 10.41 22.02 -0.64
N LEU A 66 9.10 21.77 -0.60
CA LEU A 66 8.46 20.95 -1.62
C LEU A 66 8.49 21.58 -3.03
N GLN A 67 8.59 22.91 -3.15
CA GLN A 67 8.80 23.56 -4.46
C GLN A 67 10.16 23.25 -5.04
N ILE A 68 11.19 23.04 -4.19
CA ILE A 68 12.51 22.60 -4.63
C ILE A 68 12.42 21.19 -5.20
N VAL A 69 11.70 20.28 -4.51
CA VAL A 69 11.46 18.93 -5.00
C VAL A 69 10.72 18.97 -6.35
N LEU A 70 9.65 19.77 -6.46
CA LEU A 70 8.91 19.96 -7.71
C LEU A 70 9.81 20.49 -8.83
N LYS A 71 10.63 21.52 -8.57
CA LYS A 71 11.56 22.11 -9.54
C LYS A 71 12.47 21.05 -10.17
N TYR A 72 13.12 20.25 -9.33
CA TYR A 72 14.03 19.20 -9.83
C TYR A 72 13.27 18.04 -10.45
N GLY A 73 12.09 17.67 -9.94
CA GLY A 73 11.21 16.68 -10.58
C GLY A 73 10.85 17.05 -12.02
N MET A 74 10.49 18.32 -12.25
CA MET A 74 10.22 18.85 -13.59
C MET A 74 11.45 18.80 -14.50
N TYR A 75 12.62 19.23 -14.00
CA TYR A 75 13.86 19.20 -14.79
C TYR A 75 14.28 17.77 -15.14
N PHE A 76 14.20 16.84 -14.20
CA PHE A 76 14.52 15.43 -14.45
C PHE A 76 13.51 14.78 -15.39
N SER A 77 12.23 15.14 -15.32
CA SER A 77 11.22 14.69 -16.29
C SER A 77 11.62 15.05 -17.73
N LEU A 78 11.99 16.32 -17.97
CA LEU A 78 12.46 16.78 -19.28
C LEU A 78 13.75 16.09 -19.71
N LEU A 79 14.72 15.95 -18.81
CA LEU A 79 16.00 15.27 -19.07
C LEU A 79 15.76 13.82 -19.52
N PHE A 80 14.98 13.07 -18.76
CA PHE A 80 14.68 11.68 -19.09
C PHE A 80 13.82 11.56 -20.35
N GLY A 81 12.92 12.51 -20.59
CA GLY A 81 12.15 12.58 -21.82
C GLY A 81 13.05 12.75 -23.04
N ALA A 82 13.96 13.72 -23.00
CA ALA A 82 14.94 13.96 -24.06
C ALA A 82 15.86 12.75 -24.27
N LEU A 83 16.36 12.14 -23.19
CA LEU A 83 17.17 10.93 -23.24
C LEU A 83 16.42 9.79 -23.94
N THR A 84 15.11 9.63 -23.67
CA THR A 84 14.27 8.60 -24.31
C THR A 84 14.14 8.82 -25.82
N LEU A 85 14.01 10.08 -26.25
CA LEU A 85 13.94 10.43 -27.67
C LEU A 85 15.25 10.11 -28.40
N ILE A 86 16.40 10.33 -27.73
CA ILE A 86 17.74 10.00 -28.22
C ILE A 86 17.93 8.49 -28.35
N LEU A 87 17.45 7.69 -27.39
CA LEU A 87 17.68 6.23 -27.32
C LEU A 87 16.97 5.38 -28.40
N ASN A 88 16.50 6.00 -29.48
CA ASN A 88 16.03 5.47 -30.79
C ASN A 88 15.13 4.21 -30.87
N LYS A 89 14.70 3.59 -29.77
CA LYS A 89 13.67 2.54 -29.82
C LYS A 89 12.29 3.21 -29.85
N ALA A 90 11.67 3.22 -31.03
CA ALA A 90 10.39 3.91 -31.30
C ALA A 90 9.28 3.59 -30.27
N ARG A 91 9.26 2.36 -29.73
CA ARG A 91 8.23 1.87 -28.80
C ARG A 91 8.07 2.67 -27.50
N TYR A 92 9.11 3.38 -27.04
CA TYR A 92 9.05 4.11 -25.75
C TYR A 92 9.06 5.62 -25.89
N LYS A 93 9.20 6.15 -27.12
CA LYS A 93 9.20 7.60 -27.36
C LYS A 93 7.91 8.25 -26.89
N TYR A 94 6.77 7.53 -26.96
CA TYR A 94 5.48 8.00 -26.43
C TYR A 94 5.52 8.32 -24.94
N PHE A 95 6.19 7.50 -24.12
CA PHE A 95 6.31 7.79 -22.68
C PHE A 95 7.14 9.05 -22.42
N GLY A 96 8.27 9.20 -23.14
CA GLY A 96 9.10 10.40 -23.04
C GLY A 96 8.39 11.68 -23.52
N LEU A 97 7.66 11.60 -24.64
CA LEU A 97 6.86 12.72 -25.15
C LEU A 97 5.75 13.10 -24.17
N ALA A 98 5.00 12.11 -23.66
CA ALA A 98 3.95 12.36 -22.68
C ALA A 98 4.50 13.02 -21.41
N GLY A 99 5.62 12.51 -20.87
CA GLY A 99 6.30 13.12 -19.73
C GLY A 99 6.71 14.57 -19.97
N ILE A 100 7.34 14.85 -21.12
CA ILE A 100 7.70 16.22 -21.53
C ILE A 100 6.45 17.09 -21.62
N THR A 101 5.40 16.65 -22.31
CA THR A 101 4.16 17.42 -22.48
C THR A 101 3.52 17.77 -21.14
N LEU A 102 3.38 16.79 -20.24
CA LEU A 102 2.82 17.01 -18.90
C LEU A 102 3.66 18.01 -18.10
N THR A 103 4.98 17.91 -18.16
CA THR A 103 5.88 18.86 -17.48
C THR A 103 5.80 20.26 -18.07
N LEU A 104 5.70 20.40 -19.40
CA LEU A 104 5.53 21.69 -20.05
C LEU A 104 4.19 22.35 -19.70
N ILE A 105 3.11 21.56 -19.59
CA ILE A 105 1.83 22.04 -19.04
C ILE A 105 2.03 22.53 -17.60
N GLY A 106 2.73 21.76 -16.77
CA GLY A 106 3.06 22.18 -15.40
C GLY A 106 3.82 23.51 -15.35
N PHE A 107 4.78 23.74 -16.25
CA PHE A 107 5.49 25.03 -16.37
C PHE A 107 4.57 26.15 -16.82
N ALA A 108 3.71 25.90 -17.81
CA ALA A 108 2.76 26.89 -18.31
C ALA A 108 1.75 27.33 -17.24
N LEU A 109 1.42 26.44 -16.30
CA LEU A 109 0.56 26.70 -15.14
C LEU A 109 1.29 27.37 -13.95
N GLY A 110 2.56 27.74 -14.11
CA GLY A 110 3.37 28.44 -13.10
C GLY A 110 4.44 27.58 -12.42
N GLY A 111 4.33 26.25 -12.52
CA GLY A 111 5.33 25.30 -12.03
C GLY A 111 5.67 25.49 -10.55
N TYR A 112 6.96 25.38 -10.22
CA TYR A 112 7.48 25.59 -8.87
C TYR A 112 7.50 27.06 -8.41
N LYS A 113 7.05 28.01 -9.23
CA LYS A 113 7.03 29.45 -8.89
C LYS A 113 5.68 29.93 -8.35
N ILE A 114 4.69 29.05 -8.25
CA ILE A 114 3.38 29.40 -7.69
C ILE A 114 3.57 29.91 -6.26
N PRO A 115 3.05 31.08 -5.86
CA PRO A 115 3.25 31.58 -4.50
C PRO A 115 2.70 30.62 -3.44
N VAL A 116 3.48 30.36 -2.39
CA VAL A 116 3.04 29.62 -1.20
C VAL A 116 2.61 30.59 -0.11
N GLY A 117 1.57 30.25 0.63
CA GLY A 117 1.03 31.09 1.69
C GLY A 117 0.08 30.32 2.61
N ALA A 118 -0.59 31.05 3.50
CA ALA A 118 -1.64 30.48 4.33
C ALA A 118 -2.78 29.96 3.44
N VAL A 119 -3.36 28.81 3.81
CA VAL A 119 -4.44 28.18 3.06
C VAL A 119 -5.58 27.84 3.98
N GLU A 120 -6.78 28.27 3.61
CA GLU A 120 -8.01 27.90 4.31
C GLU A 120 -8.23 26.37 4.24
N PRO A 121 -8.36 25.69 5.39
CA PRO A 121 -8.61 24.26 5.42
C PRO A 121 -10.04 23.94 4.97
N LYS A 122 -10.20 22.82 4.26
CA LYS A 122 -11.49 22.18 4.03
C LYS A 122 -11.52 20.83 4.72
N GLU A 123 -12.68 20.47 5.24
CA GLU A 123 -12.90 19.16 5.88
C GLU A 123 -12.69 18.03 4.88
N LEU A 124 -13.34 18.10 3.70
CA LEU A 124 -13.16 17.15 2.62
C LEU A 124 -12.19 17.70 1.57
N SER A 125 -11.05 17.04 1.43
CA SER A 125 -10.04 17.29 0.41
C SER A 125 -9.54 15.98 -0.21
N LEU A 126 -8.94 16.07 -1.39
CA LEU A 126 -8.19 14.97 -1.99
C LEU A 126 -6.72 15.05 -1.54
N GLY A 127 -6.17 13.95 -1.04
CA GLY A 127 -4.78 13.88 -0.57
C GLY A 127 -3.75 13.78 -1.71
N VAL A 128 -3.68 14.75 -2.61
CA VAL A 128 -2.72 14.72 -3.74
C VAL A 128 -1.28 14.85 -3.24
N ASP A 129 -1.05 15.71 -2.26
CA ASP A 129 0.22 15.81 -1.52
C ASP A 129 0.64 14.47 -0.89
N TRP A 130 -0.29 13.82 -0.18
CA TRP A 130 -0.08 12.52 0.42
C TRP A 130 0.22 11.45 -0.63
N LEU A 131 -0.55 11.41 -1.72
CA LEU A 131 -0.31 10.51 -2.86
C LEU A 131 1.10 10.67 -3.42
N ILE A 132 1.54 11.90 -3.70
CA ILE A 132 2.86 12.16 -4.29
C ILE A 132 3.97 11.70 -3.34
N LEU A 133 3.90 12.12 -2.07
CA LEU A 133 4.93 11.83 -1.08
C LEU A 133 5.01 10.32 -0.79
N ALA A 134 3.85 9.68 -0.60
CA ALA A 134 3.80 8.23 -0.36
C ALA A 134 4.27 7.43 -1.57
N PHE A 135 3.91 7.82 -2.80
CA PHE A 135 4.34 7.13 -4.01
C PHE A 135 5.85 7.23 -4.20
N LEU A 136 6.41 8.44 -4.09
CA LEU A 136 7.85 8.67 -4.21
C LEU A 136 8.63 7.96 -3.10
N GLY A 137 8.21 8.15 -1.85
CA GLY A 137 8.85 7.51 -0.69
C GLY A 137 8.84 6.00 -0.81
N SER A 138 7.68 5.40 -1.12
CA SER A 138 7.55 3.94 -1.22
C SER A 138 8.34 3.37 -2.40
N THR A 139 8.29 4.05 -3.55
CA THR A 139 9.07 3.65 -4.73
C THR A 139 10.56 3.72 -4.44
N ILE A 140 11.06 4.79 -3.81
CA ILE A 140 12.49 4.94 -3.52
C ILE A 140 12.95 3.92 -2.48
N ILE A 141 12.18 3.73 -1.40
CA ILE A 141 12.60 2.87 -0.29
C ILE A 141 12.40 1.40 -0.66
N PHE A 142 11.16 0.98 -0.92
CA PHE A 142 10.83 -0.43 -1.00
C PHE A 142 11.21 -1.05 -2.34
N MET A 143 11.09 -0.33 -3.47
CA MET A 143 11.58 -0.88 -4.75
C MET A 143 13.10 -1.09 -4.72
N VAL A 144 13.86 -0.18 -4.08
CA VAL A 144 15.30 -0.37 -3.90
C VAL A 144 15.59 -1.56 -3.00
N LEU A 145 14.92 -1.66 -1.85
CA LEU A 145 15.09 -2.80 -0.94
C LEU A 145 14.77 -4.14 -1.61
N GLU A 146 13.69 -4.22 -2.39
CA GLU A 146 13.31 -5.41 -3.16
C GLU A 146 14.31 -5.77 -4.26
N LYS A 147 15.11 -4.81 -4.75
CA LYS A 147 16.17 -5.09 -5.73
C LYS A 147 17.52 -5.39 -5.09
N LEU A 148 17.80 -4.85 -3.91
CA LEU A 148 19.01 -5.18 -3.16
C LEU A 148 18.89 -6.54 -2.46
N PHE A 149 17.72 -6.87 -1.92
CA PHE A 149 17.49 -8.09 -1.13
C PHE A 149 16.24 -8.88 -1.58
N PRO A 150 16.06 -9.20 -2.87
CA PRO A 150 14.89 -9.90 -3.37
C PRO A 150 14.73 -11.31 -2.79
N LYS A 151 13.51 -11.70 -2.43
CA LYS A 151 13.18 -13.14 -2.27
C LYS A 151 13.13 -13.83 -3.63
N TYR A 152 12.45 -13.21 -4.59
CA TYR A 152 12.31 -13.71 -5.95
C TYR A 152 13.02 -12.79 -6.95
N ARG A 153 14.24 -13.17 -7.37
CA ARG A 153 15.11 -12.34 -8.22
C ARG A 153 14.55 -12.06 -9.61
N ASP A 154 13.87 -13.05 -10.19
CA ASP A 154 13.33 -12.96 -11.55
C ASP A 154 11.96 -12.25 -11.62
N GLN A 155 11.41 -11.81 -10.47
CA GLN A 155 10.19 -10.99 -10.45
C GLN A 155 10.47 -9.60 -11.03
N ILE A 156 9.83 -9.32 -12.16
CA ILE A 156 9.88 -8.02 -12.84
C ILE A 156 9.15 -6.94 -12.02
N ILE A 157 9.59 -5.67 -12.15
CA ILE A 157 8.99 -4.53 -11.42
C ILE A 157 7.54 -4.30 -11.87
N MET A 158 7.32 -4.15 -13.17
CA MET A 158 5.98 -3.97 -13.75
C MET A 158 5.37 -5.34 -14.05
N ARG A 159 5.09 -6.10 -13.00
CA ARG A 159 4.44 -7.42 -13.06
C ARG A 159 2.99 -7.31 -13.59
N PRO A 160 2.34 -8.43 -13.98
CA PRO A 160 0.93 -8.40 -14.35
C PRO A 160 0.06 -7.74 -13.27
N GLU A 161 -0.92 -6.94 -13.70
CA GLU A 161 -1.88 -6.21 -12.85
C GLU A 161 -1.26 -5.14 -11.94
N TRP A 162 -0.02 -4.72 -12.19
CA TRP A 162 0.61 -3.62 -11.44
C TRP A 162 -0.18 -2.31 -11.54
N ASP A 163 -0.87 -2.10 -12.67
CA ASP A 163 -1.77 -0.97 -12.91
C ASP A 163 -3.05 -1.02 -12.05
N VAL A 164 -3.57 -2.21 -11.76
CA VAL A 164 -4.67 -2.42 -10.82
C VAL A 164 -4.24 -2.01 -9.42
N ASP A 165 -3.04 -2.41 -9.00
CA ASP A 165 -2.52 -2.08 -7.67
C ASP A 165 -2.22 -0.58 -7.54
N LEU A 166 -1.71 0.02 -8.62
CA LEU A 166 -1.52 1.47 -8.70
C LEU A 166 -2.86 2.22 -8.59
N PHE A 167 -3.94 1.71 -9.20
CA PHE A 167 -5.26 2.32 -9.06
C PHE A 167 -5.71 2.32 -7.60
N TYR A 168 -5.60 1.20 -6.89
CA TYR A 168 -5.97 1.14 -5.47
C TYR A 168 -5.05 2.01 -4.60
N PHE A 169 -3.75 2.03 -4.88
CA PHE A 169 -2.82 2.94 -4.23
C PHE A 169 -3.29 4.39 -4.38
N CYS A 170 -3.55 4.83 -5.62
CA CYS A 170 -4.05 6.18 -5.89
C CYS A 170 -5.37 6.47 -5.18
N PHE A 171 -6.34 5.56 -5.24
CA PHE A 171 -7.63 5.73 -4.56
C PHE A 171 -7.46 5.90 -3.05
N ASN A 172 -6.72 5.00 -2.41
CA ASN A 172 -6.54 5.00 -0.95
C ASN A 172 -5.90 6.31 -0.46
N HIS A 173 -4.94 6.86 -1.21
CA HIS A 173 -4.26 8.10 -0.83
C HIS A 173 -5.08 9.34 -1.16
N LEU A 174 -5.78 9.36 -2.30
CA LEU A 174 -6.68 10.47 -2.65
C LEU A 174 -7.88 10.55 -1.71
N ALA A 175 -8.40 9.41 -1.26
CA ALA A 175 -9.55 9.32 -0.37
C ALA A 175 -9.20 9.49 1.13
N ILE A 176 -7.95 9.81 1.48
CA ILE A 176 -7.49 9.81 2.88
C ILE A 176 -8.36 10.68 3.80
N SER A 177 -8.74 11.89 3.38
CA SER A 177 -9.60 12.76 4.20
C SER A 177 -11.00 12.15 4.40
N ALA A 178 -11.58 11.53 3.37
CA ALA A 178 -12.87 10.84 3.48
C ALA A 178 -12.80 9.62 4.42
N ILE A 179 -11.72 8.85 4.33
CA ILE A 179 -11.45 7.71 5.20
C ILE A 179 -11.31 8.16 6.67
N LEU A 180 -10.56 9.24 6.92
CA LEU A 180 -10.39 9.80 8.26
C LEU A 180 -11.69 10.37 8.83
N ILE A 181 -12.49 11.08 8.02
CA ILE A 181 -13.82 11.56 8.42
C ILE A 181 -14.71 10.38 8.80
N PHE A 182 -14.76 9.36 7.95
CA PHE A 182 -15.58 8.17 8.19
C PHE A 182 -15.14 7.46 9.48
N GLY A 183 -13.84 7.26 9.67
CA GLY A 183 -13.33 6.58 10.86
C GLY A 183 -13.53 7.39 12.14
N ASN A 184 -13.32 8.71 12.12
CA ASN A 184 -13.59 9.60 13.26
C ASN A 184 -15.08 9.57 13.63
N TYR A 185 -15.96 9.64 12.63
CA TYR A 185 -17.41 9.52 12.84
C TYR A 185 -17.78 8.20 13.52
N HIS A 186 -17.18 7.07 13.12
CA HIS A 186 -17.45 5.79 13.77
C HIS A 186 -16.88 5.74 15.18
N ALA A 187 -15.67 6.23 15.40
CA ALA A 187 -15.04 6.28 16.72
C ALA A 187 -15.87 7.11 17.72
N SER A 188 -16.47 8.23 17.30
CA SER A 188 -17.31 9.07 18.17
C SER A 188 -18.62 8.41 18.61
N HIS A 189 -19.03 7.28 18.02
CA HIS A 189 -20.16 6.51 18.56
C HIS A 189 -19.80 5.78 19.87
N PHE A 190 -18.52 5.76 20.24
CA PHE A 190 -18.01 5.16 21.46
C PHE A 190 -17.72 6.19 22.57
N ASP A 191 -18.22 7.43 22.45
CA ASP A 191 -18.08 8.48 23.47
C ASP A 191 -18.54 8.00 24.86
N TRP A 192 -19.56 7.15 24.91
CA TRP A 192 -20.08 6.55 26.14
C TRP A 192 -19.07 5.64 26.87
N ALA A 193 -18.06 5.13 26.17
CA ALA A 193 -17.02 4.26 26.71
C ALA A 193 -15.74 5.02 27.09
N LEU A 194 -15.70 6.34 26.89
CA LEU A 194 -14.56 7.15 27.28
C LEU A 194 -14.40 7.19 28.80
N SER A 195 -13.16 7.05 29.25
CA SER A 195 -12.79 7.16 30.66
C SER A 195 -11.67 8.20 30.80
N PRO A 196 -11.97 9.41 31.32
CA PRO A 196 -10.96 10.45 31.51
C PRO A 196 -9.78 9.98 32.37
N SER A 197 -10.06 9.22 33.43
CA SER A 197 -9.02 8.66 34.30
C SER A 197 -8.12 7.65 33.57
N LEU A 198 -8.67 6.86 32.65
CA LEU A 198 -7.87 5.94 31.84
C LEU A 198 -6.98 6.73 30.88
N GLN A 199 -7.53 7.69 30.15
CA GLN A 199 -6.78 8.49 29.18
C GLN A 199 -5.66 9.28 29.87
N GLU A 200 -5.95 9.91 31.01
CA GLU A 200 -4.92 10.58 31.82
C GLU A 200 -3.83 9.62 32.28
N SER A 201 -4.22 8.41 32.71
CA SER A 201 -3.24 7.37 33.08
C SER A 201 -2.37 6.96 31.90
N ILE A 202 -2.94 6.78 30.69
CA ILE A 202 -2.19 6.45 29.47
C ILE A 202 -1.24 7.60 29.09
N GLN A 203 -1.74 8.84 29.07
CA GLN A 203 -0.94 10.02 28.73
C GLN A 203 0.21 10.26 29.72
N SER A 204 0.05 9.86 30.98
CA SER A 204 1.11 9.93 31.99
C SER A 204 2.26 8.93 31.76
N MET A 205 2.06 7.90 30.92
CA MET A 205 3.09 6.92 30.61
C MET A 205 4.12 7.49 29.63
N PRO A 206 5.37 6.99 29.63
CA PRO A 206 6.33 7.29 28.57
C PRO A 206 5.76 7.00 27.18
N ILE A 207 6.05 7.86 26.20
CA ILE A 207 5.56 7.77 24.81
C ILE A 207 5.76 6.37 24.22
N THR A 208 6.91 5.73 24.47
CA THR A 208 7.18 4.36 23.98
C THR A 208 6.16 3.33 24.47
N LEU A 209 5.73 3.41 25.73
CA LEU A 209 4.71 2.50 26.26
C LEU A 209 3.34 2.78 25.66
N GLN A 210 3.01 4.06 25.44
CA GLN A 210 1.78 4.44 24.74
C GLN A 210 1.76 3.85 23.32
N VAL A 211 2.86 3.95 22.57
CA VAL A 211 2.98 3.35 21.23
C VAL A 211 2.81 1.83 21.28
N ILE A 212 3.40 1.13 22.24
CA ILE A 212 3.23 -0.32 22.40
C ILE A 212 1.76 -0.68 22.65
N LEU A 213 1.10 0.03 23.57
CA LEU A 213 -0.32 -0.17 23.88
C LEU A 213 -1.22 0.08 22.67
N ILE A 214 -0.94 1.14 21.92
CA ILE A 214 -1.61 1.47 20.66
C ILE A 214 -1.43 0.33 19.65
N VAL A 215 -0.19 -0.12 19.39
CA VAL A 215 0.10 -1.17 18.41
C VAL A 215 -0.64 -2.46 18.76
N LEU A 216 -0.57 -2.88 20.03
CA LEU A 216 -1.25 -4.11 20.47
C LEU A 216 -2.78 -3.99 20.36
N SER A 217 -3.35 -2.86 20.78
CA SER A 217 -4.81 -2.66 20.74
C SER A 217 -5.34 -2.55 19.32
N ALA A 218 -4.62 -1.87 18.44
CA ALA A 218 -4.98 -1.79 17.02
C ALA A 218 -4.84 -3.15 16.32
N ASP A 219 -3.75 -3.88 16.58
CA ASP A 219 -3.53 -5.21 16.00
C ASP A 219 -4.57 -6.22 16.49
N PHE A 220 -5.07 -6.10 17.72
CA PHE A 220 -6.16 -6.93 18.23
C PHE A 220 -7.43 -6.77 17.41
N VAL A 221 -7.83 -5.52 17.15
CA VAL A 221 -9.03 -5.23 16.36
C VAL A 221 -8.84 -5.66 14.92
N LEU A 222 -7.68 -5.37 14.32
CA LEU A 222 -7.32 -5.81 12.98
C LEU A 222 -7.33 -7.33 12.86
N TYR A 223 -6.77 -8.06 13.83
CA TYR A 223 -6.77 -9.52 13.84
C TYR A 223 -8.20 -10.08 13.74
N TRP A 224 -9.12 -9.59 14.57
CA TRP A 224 -10.50 -10.11 14.59
C TRP A 224 -11.29 -9.71 13.35
N GLU A 225 -11.13 -8.48 12.88
CA GLU A 225 -11.75 -8.04 11.63
C GLU A 225 -11.24 -8.85 10.44
N HIS A 226 -9.93 -9.04 10.35
CA HIS A 226 -9.29 -9.79 9.29
C HIS A 226 -9.71 -11.26 9.31
N ARG A 227 -9.73 -11.88 10.50
CA ARG A 227 -10.28 -13.22 10.68
C ARG A 227 -11.75 -13.31 10.24
N ALA A 228 -12.57 -12.30 10.56
CA ALA A 228 -13.96 -12.26 10.11
C ALA A 228 -14.06 -12.19 8.58
N TYR A 229 -13.18 -11.43 7.91
CA TYR A 229 -13.11 -11.40 6.45
C TYR A 229 -12.81 -12.77 5.83
N HIS A 230 -11.98 -13.60 6.46
CA HIS A 230 -11.68 -14.95 5.98
C HIS A 230 -12.77 -15.96 6.32
N GLU A 231 -13.18 -16.01 7.59
CA GLU A 231 -14.01 -17.10 8.10
C GLU A 231 -15.52 -16.86 7.89
N ILE A 232 -15.96 -15.61 7.70
CA ILE A 232 -17.36 -15.29 7.39
C ILE A 232 -17.54 -15.25 5.86
N LYS A 233 -18.25 -16.26 5.33
CA LYS A 233 -18.50 -16.43 3.89
C LYS A 233 -19.04 -15.19 3.16
N LEU A 234 -19.81 -14.34 3.84
CA LEU A 234 -20.35 -13.10 3.27
C LEU A 234 -19.30 -11.99 3.13
N LEU A 235 -18.27 -11.99 3.98
CA LEU A 235 -17.21 -11.00 3.99
C LEU A 235 -16.03 -11.40 3.09
N TRP A 236 -15.79 -12.70 2.89
CA TRP A 236 -14.71 -13.19 2.04
C TRP A 236 -14.64 -12.56 0.65
N PRO A 237 -15.73 -12.39 -0.12
CA PRO A 237 -15.66 -11.75 -1.43
C PRO A 237 -15.07 -10.32 -1.41
N VAL A 238 -15.22 -9.57 -0.30
CA VAL A 238 -14.60 -8.25 -0.12
C VAL A 238 -13.08 -8.40 -0.04
N HIS A 239 -12.62 -9.32 0.79
CA HIS A 239 -11.21 -9.50 1.09
C HIS A 239 -10.46 -10.36 0.06
N ALA A 240 -11.19 -11.18 -0.71
CA ALA A 240 -10.68 -11.93 -1.85
C ALA A 240 -10.04 -11.02 -2.92
N VAL A 241 -10.45 -9.73 -2.97
CA VAL A 241 -9.80 -8.72 -3.81
C VAL A 241 -8.34 -8.53 -3.40
N HIS A 242 -8.07 -8.41 -2.11
CA HIS A 242 -6.72 -8.32 -1.55
C HIS A 242 -5.91 -9.60 -1.83
N HIS A 243 -6.50 -10.76 -1.56
CA HIS A 243 -5.87 -12.06 -1.84
C HIS A 243 -5.76 -12.42 -3.32
N SER A 244 -6.25 -11.61 -4.26
CA SER A 244 -6.19 -11.94 -5.69
C SER A 244 -4.78 -11.81 -6.29
N ILE A 245 -3.81 -11.33 -5.51
CA ILE A 245 -2.46 -11.03 -5.96
C ILE A 245 -1.67 -12.32 -6.15
N GLU A 246 -1.23 -12.57 -7.38
CA GLU A 246 -0.44 -13.76 -7.70
C GLU A 246 1.07 -13.53 -7.55
N ASN A 247 1.54 -12.27 -7.52
CA ASN A 247 2.94 -11.90 -7.34
C ASN A 247 3.01 -10.72 -6.36
N ILE A 248 3.58 -10.93 -5.18
CA ILE A 248 3.56 -9.92 -4.11
C ILE A 248 4.81 -9.02 -4.21
N ASP A 249 4.62 -7.72 -4.08
CA ASP A 249 5.64 -6.68 -3.94
C ASP A 249 5.10 -5.53 -3.07
N TRP A 250 5.91 -4.48 -2.87
CA TRP A 250 5.54 -3.32 -2.06
C TRP A 250 4.20 -2.66 -2.44
N LEU A 251 3.80 -2.74 -3.71
CA LEU A 251 2.55 -2.13 -4.18
C LEU A 251 1.34 -3.04 -3.93
N ALA A 252 1.57 -4.35 -3.83
CA ALA A 252 0.55 -5.37 -3.59
C ALA A 252 -0.32 -5.04 -2.36
N GLY A 253 0.29 -4.54 -1.28
CA GLY A 253 -0.42 -4.18 -0.05
C GLY A 253 -1.50 -3.11 -0.22
N SER A 254 -1.53 -2.40 -1.35
CA SER A 254 -2.59 -1.42 -1.65
C SER A 254 -3.84 -2.03 -2.28
N ARG A 255 -3.75 -3.20 -2.91
CA ARG A 255 -4.93 -3.84 -3.53
C ARG A 255 -5.89 -4.28 -2.43
N GLY A 256 -7.05 -3.65 -2.35
CA GLY A 256 -8.07 -3.98 -1.36
C GLY A 256 -9.40 -3.37 -1.73
N HIS A 257 -10.49 -4.08 -1.48
CA HIS A 257 -11.82 -3.54 -1.77
C HIS A 257 -12.11 -2.32 -0.89
N PHE A 258 -12.82 -1.32 -1.40
CA PHE A 258 -13.05 -0.07 -0.66
C PHE A 258 -13.77 -0.27 0.67
N ILE A 259 -14.73 -1.21 0.73
CA ILE A 259 -15.41 -1.60 1.98
C ILE A 259 -14.38 -2.00 3.04
N GLN A 260 -13.39 -2.83 2.68
CA GLN A 260 -12.34 -3.26 3.60
C GLN A 260 -11.52 -2.07 4.09
N VAL A 261 -11.07 -1.20 3.18
CA VAL A 261 -10.22 -0.03 3.54
C VAL A 261 -10.94 0.90 4.52
N PHE A 262 -12.22 1.22 4.26
CA PHE A 262 -13.00 2.08 5.15
C PHE A 262 -13.29 1.39 6.50
N SER A 263 -13.60 0.09 6.47
CA SER A 263 -13.86 -0.71 7.67
C SER A 263 -12.62 -0.79 8.56
N GLU A 264 -11.47 -1.19 8.03
CA GLU A 264 -10.22 -1.34 8.79
C GLU A 264 -9.80 -0.03 9.45
N ARG A 265 -9.94 1.09 8.73
CA ARG A 265 -9.57 2.41 9.24
C ARG A 265 -10.53 2.86 10.34
N ALA A 266 -11.84 2.64 10.18
CA ALA A 266 -12.81 2.94 11.21
C ALA A 266 -12.60 2.09 12.47
N MET A 267 -12.38 0.78 12.29
CA MET A 267 -12.22 -0.16 13.39
C MET A 267 -10.94 0.10 14.19
N VAL A 268 -9.82 0.40 13.52
CA VAL A 268 -8.56 0.79 14.20
C VAL A 268 -8.70 2.10 14.96
N MET A 269 -9.50 3.06 14.49
CA MET A 269 -9.65 4.34 15.17
C MET A 269 -10.37 4.22 16.52
N ILE A 270 -11.21 3.20 16.73
CA ILE A 270 -11.91 2.96 18.00
C ILE A 270 -10.94 2.81 19.18
N PRO A 271 -10.00 1.83 19.21
CA PRO A 271 -9.08 1.70 20.33
C PRO A 271 -8.16 2.92 20.47
N LEU A 272 -7.75 3.59 19.38
CA LEU A 272 -6.94 4.81 19.47
C LEU A 272 -7.69 5.93 20.20
N TYR A 273 -8.97 6.10 19.85
CA TYR A 273 -9.84 7.10 20.45
C TYR A 273 -10.09 6.81 21.93
N LEU A 274 -10.36 5.55 22.28
CA LEU A 274 -10.61 5.14 23.66
C LEU A 274 -9.37 5.24 24.55
N LEU A 275 -8.19 4.89 24.03
CA LEU A 275 -6.93 5.01 24.77
C LEU A 275 -6.55 6.47 25.05
N GLY A 276 -6.92 7.39 24.16
CA GLY A 276 -6.63 8.82 24.31
C GLY A 276 -5.14 9.11 24.48
N ALA A 277 -4.27 8.36 23.79
CA ALA A 277 -2.82 8.54 23.86
C ALA A 277 -2.38 9.91 23.33
N ASP A 278 -1.16 10.31 23.70
CA ASP A 278 -0.53 11.54 23.23
C ASP A 278 -0.44 11.59 21.70
N GLU A 279 -0.59 12.78 21.13
CA GLU A 279 -0.52 13.00 19.67
C GLU A 279 0.79 12.48 19.07
N THR A 280 1.90 12.60 19.80
CA THR A 280 3.21 12.08 19.39
C THR A 280 3.19 10.56 19.27
N ALA A 281 2.55 9.87 20.22
CA ALA A 281 2.43 8.41 20.19
C ALA A 281 1.51 7.95 19.04
N LEU A 282 0.40 8.65 18.81
CA LEU A 282 -0.50 8.40 17.69
C LEU A 282 0.20 8.59 16.34
N ASN A 283 0.94 9.69 16.17
CA ASN A 283 1.71 9.95 14.95
C ASN A 283 2.80 8.89 14.72
N ALA A 284 3.49 8.46 15.77
CA ALA A 284 4.46 7.37 15.69
C ALA A 284 3.81 6.05 15.25
N TYR A 285 2.62 5.73 15.77
CA TYR A 285 1.86 4.57 15.33
C TYR A 285 1.42 4.67 13.87
N VAL A 286 0.93 5.83 13.41
CA VAL A 286 0.50 6.01 12.02
C VAL A 286 1.67 5.76 11.06
N VAL A 287 2.86 6.28 11.37
CA VAL A 287 4.07 6.03 10.59
C VAL A 287 4.45 4.55 10.63
N PHE A 288 4.45 3.93 11.82
CA PHE A 288 4.72 2.50 11.97
C PHE A 288 3.75 1.65 11.14
N ALA A 289 2.45 1.88 11.26
CA ALA A 289 1.41 1.14 10.56
C ALA A 289 1.51 1.30 9.05
N ALA A 290 1.82 2.51 8.55
CA ALA A 290 2.02 2.75 7.13
C ALA A 290 3.24 1.99 6.58
N LEU A 291 4.36 2.02 7.30
CA LEU A 291 5.57 1.27 6.91
C LEU A 291 5.36 -0.24 7.01
N GLN A 292 4.72 -0.71 8.07
CA GLN A 292 4.43 -2.12 8.32
C GLN A 292 3.51 -2.69 7.23
N ALA A 293 2.44 -1.97 6.88
CA ALA A 293 1.50 -2.39 5.83
C ALA A 293 2.19 -2.60 4.47
N ILE A 294 3.20 -1.79 4.13
CA ILE A 294 3.99 -1.98 2.90
C ILE A 294 5.01 -3.10 3.10
N LEU A 295 5.79 -3.06 4.18
CA LEU A 295 6.89 -3.98 4.46
C LEU A 295 6.45 -5.44 4.35
N ILE A 296 5.34 -5.81 4.98
CA ILE A 296 4.89 -7.20 5.04
C ILE A 296 4.49 -7.78 3.67
N HIS A 297 4.27 -6.93 2.66
CA HIS A 297 3.98 -7.34 1.29
C HIS A 297 5.22 -7.34 0.38
N THR A 298 6.36 -6.84 0.86
CA THR A 298 7.53 -6.70 0.00
C THR A 298 8.10 -8.05 -0.43
N ASN A 299 8.65 -8.11 -1.65
CA ASN A 299 9.46 -9.22 -2.14
C ASN A 299 10.86 -9.23 -1.48
N LEU A 300 10.92 -9.14 -0.15
CA LEU A 300 12.14 -8.90 0.62
C LEU A 300 12.54 -10.16 1.40
N SER A 301 13.79 -10.59 1.22
CA SER A 301 14.37 -11.77 1.89
C SER A 301 15.48 -11.39 2.86
N ILE A 302 15.17 -10.52 3.83
CA ILE A 302 16.09 -10.17 4.92
C ILE A 302 15.85 -11.12 6.12
N PRO A 303 16.90 -11.61 6.79
CA PRO A 303 16.74 -12.38 8.02
C PRO A 303 16.26 -11.49 9.16
N PHE A 304 15.01 -11.66 9.60
CA PHE A 304 14.44 -10.94 10.74
C PHE A 304 14.94 -11.46 12.10
N GLY A 305 15.68 -12.57 12.14
CA GLY A 305 16.20 -13.15 13.37
C GLY A 305 15.09 -13.39 14.41
N PRO A 306 15.31 -13.08 15.69
CA PRO A 306 14.28 -13.21 16.73
C PRO A 306 13.04 -12.33 16.52
N LEU A 307 13.13 -11.24 15.74
CA LEU A 307 11.99 -10.34 15.51
C LEU A 307 10.84 -11.03 14.78
N LYS A 308 11.10 -12.12 14.03
CA LYS A 308 10.05 -12.93 13.38
C LYS A 308 9.07 -13.60 14.36
N TYR A 309 9.41 -13.60 15.64
CA TYR A 309 8.58 -14.15 16.71
C TYR A 309 7.81 -13.07 17.49
N VAL A 310 7.99 -11.80 17.12
CA VAL A 310 7.30 -10.65 17.72
C VAL A 310 6.47 -9.94 16.67
N PHE A 311 7.10 -9.59 15.54
CA PHE A 311 6.47 -8.83 14.46
C PHE A 311 6.06 -9.72 13.30
N VAL A 312 5.00 -9.31 12.62
CA VAL A 312 4.63 -9.83 11.31
C VAL A 312 5.75 -9.47 10.32
N THR A 313 6.21 -10.46 9.56
CA THR A 313 7.31 -10.33 8.58
C THR A 313 6.79 -10.59 7.17
N PRO A 314 7.56 -10.23 6.11
CA PRO A 314 7.19 -10.58 4.74
C PRO A 314 6.91 -12.08 4.56
N GLN A 315 7.76 -12.97 5.10
CA GLN A 315 7.53 -14.42 4.99
C GLN A 315 6.19 -14.84 5.63
N PHE A 316 5.89 -14.35 6.82
CA PHE A 316 4.65 -14.65 7.54
C PHE A 316 3.41 -14.21 6.75
N HIS A 317 3.44 -12.99 6.22
CA HIS A 317 2.30 -12.45 5.50
C HIS A 317 2.21 -13.00 4.07
N HIS A 318 3.32 -13.41 3.46
CA HIS A 318 3.28 -14.17 2.22
C HIS A 318 2.58 -15.53 2.43
N TRP A 319 2.84 -16.22 3.55
CA TRP A 319 2.08 -17.42 3.89
C TRP A 319 0.59 -17.13 4.01
N HIS A 320 0.19 -16.02 4.63
CA HIS A 320 -1.20 -15.60 4.67
C HIS A 320 -1.83 -15.43 3.27
N HIS A 321 -1.10 -14.83 2.33
CA HIS A 321 -1.54 -14.65 0.94
C HIS A 321 -1.51 -15.93 0.07
N SER A 322 -1.08 -17.06 0.63
CA SER A 322 -0.93 -18.30 -0.12
C SER A 322 -2.26 -19.04 -0.27
N SER A 323 -2.46 -19.67 -1.43
CA SER A 323 -3.58 -20.59 -1.69
C SER A 323 -3.24 -22.05 -1.36
N GLU A 324 -2.06 -22.31 -0.80
CA GLU A 324 -1.65 -23.64 -0.38
C GLU A 324 -2.46 -24.12 0.83
N LYS A 325 -2.71 -25.42 0.92
CA LYS A 325 -3.54 -26.01 1.99
C LYS A 325 -3.13 -25.58 3.42
N PRO A 326 -1.84 -25.58 3.83
CA PRO A 326 -1.46 -25.18 5.19
C PRO A 326 -1.57 -23.66 5.45
N ALA A 327 -1.77 -22.85 4.42
CA ALA A 327 -1.90 -21.40 4.52
C ALA A 327 -3.33 -20.92 4.76
N ILE A 328 -4.33 -21.71 4.36
CA ILE A 328 -5.74 -21.34 4.44
C ILE A 328 -6.13 -21.06 5.89
N ASP A 329 -6.78 -19.90 6.11
CA ASP A 329 -7.28 -19.47 7.42
C ASP A 329 -6.19 -19.37 8.51
N THR A 330 -5.00 -18.88 8.12
CA THR A 330 -3.86 -18.65 9.02
C THR A 330 -3.32 -17.22 8.92
N ASN A 331 -2.58 -16.78 9.94
CA ASN A 331 -1.76 -15.56 9.93
C ASN A 331 -2.54 -14.24 9.71
N TYR A 332 -3.53 -13.94 10.57
CA TYR A 332 -4.41 -12.78 10.41
C TYR A 332 -3.84 -11.46 10.95
N SER A 333 -2.85 -11.46 11.84
CA SER A 333 -2.31 -10.21 12.38
C SER A 333 -1.61 -9.34 11.32
N ALA A 334 -1.61 -8.03 11.55
CA ALA A 334 -0.93 -7.06 10.68
C ALA A 334 0.41 -6.58 11.26
N HIS A 335 0.50 -6.46 12.59
CA HIS A 335 1.65 -5.87 13.27
C HIS A 335 2.47 -6.91 14.03
N THR A 336 1.82 -7.72 14.86
CA THR A 336 2.47 -8.67 15.77
C THR A 336 1.94 -10.08 15.61
N VAL A 337 2.79 -11.10 15.71
CA VAL A 337 2.34 -12.50 15.61
C VAL A 337 1.62 -13.00 16.87
N LEU A 338 1.40 -12.10 17.84
CA LEU A 338 0.88 -12.42 19.16
C LEU A 338 -0.49 -13.07 19.08
N TYR A 339 -1.44 -12.43 18.38
CA TYR A 339 -2.83 -12.90 18.33
C TYR A 339 -2.97 -14.20 17.54
N ASP A 340 -2.19 -14.38 16.47
CA ASP A 340 -2.12 -15.66 15.77
C ASP A 340 -1.63 -16.81 16.66
N ARG A 341 -0.69 -16.54 17.58
CA ARG A 341 -0.25 -17.55 18.55
C ARG A 341 -1.29 -17.80 19.63
N LEU A 342 -1.90 -16.74 20.16
CA LEU A 342 -2.91 -16.85 21.21
C LEU A 342 -4.16 -17.59 20.74
N PHE A 343 -4.57 -17.38 19.49
CA PHE A 343 -5.81 -17.93 18.93
C PHE A 343 -5.60 -19.09 17.97
N GLY A 344 -4.36 -19.62 17.88
CA GLY A 344 -4.05 -20.87 17.19
C GLY A 344 -4.05 -20.79 15.65
N THR A 345 -3.80 -19.62 15.08
CA THR A 345 -3.77 -19.37 13.62
C THR A 345 -2.37 -19.10 13.08
N TYR A 346 -1.33 -19.23 13.92
CA TYR A 346 0.08 -19.02 13.53
C TYR A 346 0.62 -20.14 12.62
N HIS A 347 1.11 -19.76 11.43
CA HIS A 347 1.77 -20.64 10.47
C HIS A 347 3.08 -20.04 9.94
N LEU A 348 4.22 -20.60 10.35
CA LEU A 348 5.53 -20.21 9.83
C LEU A 348 6.46 -21.43 9.75
N PRO A 349 6.45 -22.18 8.64
CA PRO A 349 7.18 -23.46 8.49
C PRO A 349 8.67 -23.25 8.22
N GLY A 350 9.39 -22.77 9.24
CA GLY A 350 10.84 -22.57 9.20
C GLY A 350 11.25 -21.59 8.09
N GLU A 351 12.12 -22.04 7.19
CA GLU A 351 12.65 -21.22 6.08
C GLU A 351 11.85 -21.38 4.77
N HIS A 352 10.77 -22.17 4.78
CA HIS A 352 9.92 -22.34 3.60
C HIS A 352 9.11 -21.08 3.32
N TRP A 353 9.04 -20.71 2.05
CA TRP A 353 8.16 -19.68 1.52
C TRP A 353 7.09 -20.35 0.66
N PRO A 354 5.90 -19.76 0.54
CA PRO A 354 4.85 -20.33 -0.28
C PRO A 354 5.22 -20.32 -1.77
N ALA A 355 4.89 -21.42 -2.44
CA ALA A 355 4.97 -21.62 -3.87
C ALA A 355 3.81 -20.92 -4.62
N GLU A 356 2.60 -20.97 -4.07
CA GLU A 356 1.38 -20.49 -4.74
C GLU A 356 0.77 -19.31 -3.97
N TYR A 357 0.42 -18.24 -4.69
CA TYR A 357 -0.29 -17.05 -4.17
C TYR A 357 -1.60 -16.88 -4.93
N GLY A 358 -2.45 -16.00 -4.43
CA GLY A 358 -3.73 -15.73 -5.05
C GLY A 358 -4.85 -16.48 -4.32
N THR A 359 -6.07 -16.31 -4.82
CA THR A 359 -7.25 -17.00 -4.31
C THR A 359 -7.37 -18.42 -4.87
N THR A 360 -7.88 -19.36 -4.08
CA THR A 360 -8.18 -20.74 -4.52
C THR A 360 -9.18 -20.79 -5.69
N LYS A 361 -10.01 -19.75 -5.82
CA LYS A 361 -10.89 -19.51 -6.95
C LYS A 361 -10.60 -18.13 -7.51
N ARG A 362 -10.18 -18.09 -8.77
CA ARG A 362 -9.78 -16.85 -9.42
C ARG A 362 -10.94 -15.87 -9.52
N ILE A 363 -10.70 -14.63 -9.13
CA ILE A 363 -11.64 -13.51 -9.22
C ILE A 363 -11.32 -12.63 -10.46
N PRO A 364 -12.16 -11.64 -10.81
CA PRO A 364 -11.88 -10.75 -11.92
C PRO A 364 -10.55 -9.99 -11.78
N ARG A 365 -9.86 -9.78 -12.91
CA ARG A 365 -8.55 -9.10 -12.99
C ARG A 365 -8.64 -7.58 -13.19
N THR A 366 -9.84 -7.05 -13.44
CA THR A 366 -10.04 -5.62 -13.69
C THR A 366 -10.56 -4.93 -12.45
N VAL A 367 -10.22 -3.65 -12.26
CA VAL A 367 -10.72 -2.81 -11.16
C VAL A 367 -12.25 -2.90 -11.03
N MET A 368 -12.98 -2.70 -12.14
CA MET A 368 -14.44 -2.76 -12.12
C MET A 368 -14.95 -4.15 -11.72
N GLY A 369 -14.29 -5.21 -12.21
CA GLY A 369 -14.65 -6.57 -11.82
C GLY A 369 -14.40 -6.85 -10.34
N GLN A 370 -13.33 -6.31 -9.76
CA GLN A 370 -13.01 -6.46 -8.34
C GLN A 370 -13.95 -5.64 -7.44
N VAL A 371 -14.33 -4.42 -7.84
CA VAL A 371 -15.32 -3.59 -7.13
C VAL A 371 -16.71 -4.24 -7.11
N LEU A 372 -17.10 -4.90 -8.20
CA LEU A 372 -18.38 -5.59 -8.29
C LEU A 372 -18.37 -7.00 -7.68
N HIS A 373 -17.17 -7.56 -7.41
CA HIS A 373 -17.02 -8.94 -6.98
C HIS A 373 -17.78 -9.29 -5.68
N PRO A 374 -17.82 -8.43 -4.64
CA PRO A 374 -18.55 -8.76 -3.42
C PRO A 374 -20.06 -8.86 -3.60
N PHE A 375 -20.61 -8.13 -4.56
CA PHE A 375 -22.03 -8.11 -4.86
C PHE A 375 -22.44 -9.20 -5.86
N PHE A 376 -21.51 -9.57 -6.75
CA PHE A 376 -21.73 -10.56 -7.81
C PHE A 376 -20.57 -11.57 -7.86
N PRO A 377 -20.39 -12.41 -6.81
CA PRO A 377 -19.29 -13.36 -6.79
C PRO A 377 -19.46 -14.40 -7.91
N ASN A 378 -18.41 -14.58 -8.71
CA ASN A 378 -18.41 -15.56 -9.80
C ASN A 378 -18.65 -16.96 -9.24
N LYS A 379 -19.75 -17.59 -9.66
CA LYS A 379 -20.11 -18.93 -9.18
C LYS A 379 -19.23 -20.05 -9.75
N ASN A 380 -18.57 -19.87 -10.90
CA ASN A 380 -17.98 -20.98 -11.66
C ASN A 380 -16.72 -20.62 -12.51
N THR A 381 -15.57 -20.35 -11.91
CA THR A 381 -14.29 -20.44 -12.66
C THR A 381 -13.23 -21.14 -11.83
N SER A 382 -13.06 -22.44 -12.06
CA SER A 382 -11.88 -23.16 -11.60
C SER A 382 -10.68 -22.79 -12.49
N VAL A 383 -9.47 -22.86 -11.90
CA VAL A 383 -8.18 -22.43 -12.50
C VAL A 383 -7.86 -23.13 -13.83
N LYS A 384 -8.58 -24.20 -14.21
CA LYS A 384 -8.24 -25.06 -15.34
C LYS A 384 -8.67 -24.57 -16.73
N GLN A 385 -9.53 -23.56 -16.86
CA GLN A 385 -10.17 -23.23 -18.15
C GLN A 385 -9.57 -22.08 -18.98
N MET A 386 -8.46 -21.45 -18.58
CA MET A 386 -7.92 -20.29 -19.31
C MET A 386 -6.47 -20.41 -19.80
N LYS A 387 -5.84 -21.58 -19.73
CA LYS A 387 -4.56 -21.81 -20.44
C LYS A 387 -4.72 -21.82 -21.97
N ASP A 388 -5.95 -21.81 -22.50
CA ASP A 388 -6.24 -21.85 -23.94
C ASP A 388 -6.51 -20.47 -24.58
N LYS A 389 -6.29 -19.35 -23.86
CA LYS A 389 -6.48 -17.99 -24.42
C LYS A 389 -5.40 -16.99 -24.01
N SER A 390 -4.13 -17.35 -24.21
CA SER A 390 -3.01 -16.40 -24.25
C SER A 390 -2.33 -16.43 -25.61
#